data_AF-A0A183V3F0-F1
#
_entry.id   AF-A0A183V3F0-F1
#
_cell.length_a   1.000
_cell.length_b   1.000
_cell.length_c   1.000
_cell.angle_alpha   90.00
_cell.angle_beta   90.00
_cell.angle_gamma   90.00
#
_symmetry.space_group_name_H-M   'P 1'
#
loop_
_entity.id
_entity.type
_entity.pdbx_description
1 polymer ?
#
loop_
_entity_poly.entity_id
_entity_poly.type
_entity_poly.pdbx_seq_one_letter_code
_entity_poly.pdbx_strand_id
1 'polypeptide(L)'
;MVLEIKLDLFYELVDAASSKQMKGNAECTAVLEESIMNFKTIASCNGQETILKKFRDGARTTQKYAAQIAGFSGLFDGIFFFAIYGGYLYKVGVIKEPGDIFIVSNAIVFGGYFLGILSPHLMAITKAKVAAAVIYQTIDRVPSIDSSSKDGIQMIKSEGSIQFTDVHFAYPTRKDKAVFSRLTFSVNAGDTVALVGHSGCGKSTVIGLLTRLYECTAGTVTIDGVDVRKVRTDSLRNIVGVVQQEPMLFSGTIKENIRLGRADATDDEIVEYCKMANAHCFIENLPEGYNTAIGAGGIQLSGGQKQRIAIARTIARNPRILLLDEATSALDAESEIAVQEALKKASLGRTTVMIAHRLSSLRDATNIIVISNGKVAEIGSHQELLQKEDGIFANLVKSQQFDEDTSEQLPMEEEQIGQRPIFKRTSTTSSGYGGLRSSSHFAQGSALASEAYSPMRKKSAVQKETVLDYEVFYFFSSVNKLCGSTL
;
A
#
# COMPACT_ATOMS: atom_id res chain seq x y z
N MET A 1 21.85 36.49 41.22
CA MET A 1 23.01 36.62 40.31
C MET A 1 23.96 35.41 40.29
N VAL A 2 24.83 35.15 41.28
CA VAL A 2 25.77 33.99 41.23
C VAL A 2 25.06 32.63 41.25
N LEU A 3 23.89 32.55 41.89
CA LEU A 3 23.08 31.34 41.93
C LEU A 3 22.34 31.09 40.59
N GLU A 4 21.76 32.13 39.99
CA GLU A 4 21.07 32.06 38.69
C GLU A 4 22.01 31.62 37.57
N ILE A 5 23.21 32.23 37.47
CA ILE A 5 24.22 31.88 36.45
C ILE A 5 24.67 30.40 36.58
N LYS A 6 24.64 29.84 37.79
CA LYS A 6 24.99 28.43 38.04
C LYS A 6 23.83 27.46 37.72
N LEU A 7 22.58 27.90 37.83
CA LEU A 7 21.41 27.11 37.44
C LEU A 7 21.26 27.04 35.92
N ASP A 8 21.52 28.13 35.20
CA ASP A 8 21.44 28.16 33.73
C ASP A 8 22.49 27.25 33.08
N LEU A 9 23.75 27.31 33.56
CA LEU A 9 24.82 26.43 33.11
C LEU A 9 24.49 24.94 33.35
N PHE A 10 23.83 24.64 34.47
CA PHE A 10 23.40 23.28 34.79
C PHE A 10 22.27 22.82 33.86
N TYR A 11 21.28 23.66 33.64
CA TYR A 11 20.19 23.38 32.71
C TYR A 11 20.73 23.10 31.29
N GLU A 12 21.68 23.92 30.81
CA GLU A 12 22.35 23.69 29.52
C GLU A 12 23.11 22.35 29.47
N LEU A 13 23.80 21.97 30.55
CA LEU A 13 24.51 20.69 30.63
C LEU A 13 23.56 19.48 30.61
N VAL A 14 22.46 19.56 31.37
CA VAL A 14 21.44 18.51 31.40
C VAL A 14 20.71 18.41 30.07
N ASP A 15 20.34 19.54 29.47
CA ASP A 15 19.66 19.58 28.17
C ASP A 15 20.56 19.06 27.04
N ALA A 16 21.84 19.47 27.01
CA ALA A 16 22.81 18.98 26.04
C ALA A 16 23.06 17.46 26.17
N ALA A 17 23.15 16.94 27.41
CA ALA A 17 23.29 15.51 27.65
C ALA A 17 22.01 14.74 27.29
N SER A 18 20.84 15.29 27.63
CA SER A 18 19.51 14.75 27.32
C SER A 18 19.30 14.65 25.81
N SER A 19 19.61 15.71 25.06
CA SER A 19 19.54 15.73 23.60
C SER A 19 20.42 14.65 22.96
N LYS A 20 21.65 14.46 23.45
CA LYS A 20 22.55 13.39 22.99
C LYS A 20 22.05 12.00 23.34
N GLN A 21 21.48 11.80 24.53
CA GLN A 21 20.85 10.55 24.92
C GLN A 21 19.64 10.22 24.04
N MET A 22 18.77 11.19 23.78
CA MET A 22 17.59 11.01 22.93
C MET A 22 17.97 10.63 21.49
N LYS A 23 19.00 11.27 20.93
CA LYS A 23 19.55 10.91 19.61
C LYS A 23 20.09 9.48 19.58
N GLY A 24 20.92 9.12 20.55
CA GLY A 24 21.48 7.76 20.62
C GLY A 24 20.42 6.67 20.83
N ASN A 25 19.37 6.95 21.61
CA ASN A 25 18.22 6.06 21.74
C ASN A 25 17.46 5.91 20.41
N ALA A 26 17.22 7.00 19.69
CA ALA A 26 16.56 6.95 18.39
C ALA A 26 17.34 6.12 17.37
N GLU A 27 18.67 6.26 17.33
CA GLU A 27 19.54 5.44 16.47
C GLU A 27 19.49 3.95 16.84
N CYS A 28 19.52 3.62 18.13
CA CYS A 28 19.36 2.24 18.61
C CYS A 28 17.99 1.65 18.23
N THR A 29 16.92 2.42 18.40
CA THR A 29 15.56 2.01 18.02
C THR A 29 15.45 1.79 16.51
N ALA A 30 16.03 2.67 15.69
CA ALA A 30 16.03 2.51 14.24
C ALA A 30 16.74 1.23 13.79
N VAL A 31 17.88 0.88 14.39
CA VAL A 31 18.60 -0.38 14.11
C VAL A 31 17.75 -1.59 14.50
N LEU A 32 17.03 -1.54 15.63
CA LEU A 32 16.12 -2.62 16.05
C LEU A 32 14.94 -2.77 15.09
N GLU A 33 14.29 -1.68 14.72
CA GLU A 33 13.17 -1.69 13.77
C GLU A 33 13.60 -2.26 12.41
N GLU A 34 14.74 -1.80 11.88
CA GLU A 34 15.34 -2.32 10.65
C GLU A 34 15.59 -3.83 10.75
N SER A 35 16.07 -4.30 11.90
CA SER A 35 16.39 -5.71 12.13
C SER A 35 15.14 -6.59 12.19
N ILE A 36 14.08 -6.11 12.82
CA ILE A 36 12.81 -6.85 12.94
C ILE A 36 12.13 -6.92 11.57
N MET A 37 12.10 -5.81 10.83
CA MET A 37 11.51 -5.77 9.49
C MET A 37 12.24 -6.70 8.51
N ASN A 38 13.57 -6.81 8.62
CA ASN A 38 14.41 -7.55 7.68
C ASN A 38 14.98 -8.86 8.26
N PHE A 39 14.32 -9.47 9.24
CA PHE A 39 14.88 -10.63 9.95
C PHE A 39 15.27 -11.79 9.03
N LYS A 40 14.48 -12.05 7.98
CA LYS A 40 14.73 -13.14 7.02
C LYS A 40 16.03 -12.91 6.26
N THR A 41 16.28 -11.67 5.84
CA THR A 41 17.48 -11.27 5.12
C THR A 41 18.71 -11.38 6.01
N ILE A 42 18.62 -10.90 7.25
CA ILE A 42 19.72 -11.00 8.22
C ILE A 42 20.03 -12.48 8.50
N ALA A 43 19.01 -13.31 8.66
CA ALA A 43 19.16 -14.74 8.87
C ALA A 43 19.73 -15.46 7.65
N SER A 44 19.26 -15.16 6.44
CA SER A 44 19.76 -15.78 5.21
C SER A 44 21.19 -15.38 4.88
N CYS A 45 21.62 -14.19 5.30
CA CYS A 45 22.97 -13.67 5.08
C CYS A 45 23.92 -13.91 6.27
N ASN A 46 23.49 -14.61 7.33
CA ASN A 46 24.26 -14.80 8.57
C ASN A 46 24.81 -13.49 9.17
N GLY A 47 24.01 -12.41 9.12
CA GLY A 47 24.42 -11.06 9.53
C GLY A 47 24.18 -10.69 10.99
N GLN A 48 23.80 -11.64 11.85
CA GLN A 48 23.34 -11.37 13.21
C GLN A 48 24.40 -10.66 14.07
N GLU A 49 25.65 -11.11 14.01
CA GLU A 49 26.76 -10.53 14.78
C GLU A 49 27.06 -9.08 14.38
N THR A 50 26.98 -8.77 13.08
CA THR A 50 27.21 -7.41 12.56
C THR A 50 26.17 -6.43 13.10
N ILE A 51 24.90 -6.85 13.13
CA ILE A 51 23.79 -6.04 13.64
C ILE A 51 23.86 -5.89 15.16
N LEU A 52 24.15 -6.98 15.88
CA LEU A 52 24.33 -6.94 17.34
C LEU A 52 25.47 -6.01 17.75
N LYS A 53 26.58 -6.01 16.99
CA LYS A 53 27.69 -5.08 17.21
C LYS A 53 27.26 -3.63 17.01
N LYS A 54 26.58 -3.32 15.90
CA LYS A 54 26.05 -1.98 15.60
C LYS A 54 25.13 -1.47 16.71
N PHE A 55 24.23 -2.32 17.22
CA PHE A 55 23.35 -1.97 18.33
C PHE A 55 24.12 -1.73 19.64
N ARG A 56 25.07 -2.61 19.97
CA ARG A 56 25.87 -2.53 21.20
C ARG A 56 26.72 -1.26 21.24
N ASP A 57 27.30 -0.86 20.12
CA ASP A 57 28.12 0.34 20.02
C ASP A 57 27.28 1.62 20.20
N GLY A 58 26.08 1.67 19.62
CA GLY A 58 25.11 2.74 19.86
C GLY A 58 24.64 2.79 21.33
N ALA A 59 24.29 1.64 21.91
CA ALA A 59 23.79 1.55 23.27
C ALA A 59 24.82 2.00 24.32
N ARG A 60 26.10 1.60 24.15
CA ARG A 60 27.20 2.02 25.02
C ARG A 60 27.42 3.53 25.00
N THR A 61 27.30 4.14 23.83
CA THR A 61 27.47 5.59 23.66
C THR A 61 26.33 6.33 24.37
N THR A 62 25.10 5.85 24.22
CA THR A 62 23.90 6.39 24.89
C THR A 62 23.94 6.23 26.41
N GLN A 63 24.43 5.09 26.91
CA GLN A 63 24.55 4.82 28.34
C GLN A 63 25.46 5.82 29.07
N LYS A 64 26.53 6.31 28.42
CA LYS A 64 27.41 7.33 29.00
C LYS A 64 26.67 8.64 29.25
N TYR A 65 25.85 9.08 28.31
CA TYR A 65 25.04 10.28 28.47
C TYR A 65 23.94 10.10 29.52
N ALA A 66 23.32 8.92 29.57
CA ALA A 66 22.36 8.58 30.62
C ALA A 66 22.99 8.66 32.03
N ALA A 67 24.21 8.13 32.20
CA ALA A 67 24.93 8.20 33.46
C ALA A 67 25.33 9.64 33.85
N GLN A 68 25.68 10.48 32.87
CA GLN A 68 25.93 11.90 33.10
C GLN A 68 24.68 12.63 33.58
N ILE A 69 23.53 12.41 32.94
CA ILE A 69 22.24 12.98 33.36
C ILE A 69 21.88 12.53 34.77
N ALA A 70 22.02 11.24 35.09
CA ALA A 70 21.76 10.71 36.43
C ALA A 70 22.68 11.34 37.48
N GLY A 71 23.98 11.53 37.16
CA GLY A 71 24.94 12.20 38.05
C GLY A 71 24.61 13.67 38.29
N PHE A 72 24.23 14.41 37.24
CA PHE A 72 23.81 15.80 37.37
C PHE A 72 22.50 15.95 38.16
N SER A 73 21.50 15.09 37.89
CA SER A 73 20.23 15.09 38.61
C SER A 73 20.41 14.76 40.11
N GLY A 74 21.22 13.75 40.44
CA GLY A 74 21.45 13.35 41.83
C GLY A 74 22.23 14.38 42.66
N LEU A 75 23.12 15.15 42.04
CA LEU A 75 23.82 16.26 42.70
C LEU A 75 22.85 17.39 43.07
N PHE A 76 21.85 17.64 42.22
CA PHE A 76 20.85 18.69 42.45
C PHE A 76 19.85 18.31 43.56
N ASP A 77 19.37 17.06 43.57
CA ASP A 77 18.54 16.57 44.69
C ASP A 77 19.27 16.75 46.04
N GLY A 78 20.59 16.52 46.06
CA GLY A 78 21.43 16.75 47.24
C GLY A 78 21.57 18.24 47.66
N ILE A 79 21.51 19.18 46.72
CA ILE A 79 21.56 20.63 46.98
C ILE A 79 20.16 21.17 47.34
N PHE A 80 19.09 20.54 46.87
CA PHE A 80 17.70 20.92 47.20
C PHE A 80 17.28 20.47 48.60
N PHE A 81 17.89 19.40 49.13
CA PHE A 81 17.81 19.02 50.56
C PHE A 81 18.59 19.97 51.51
N PHE A 82 18.78 21.24 51.12
CA PHE A 82 19.32 22.30 51.96
C PHE A 82 18.25 22.89 52.89
N ALA A 83 17.74 22.05 53.81
CA ALA A 83 16.89 22.43 54.94
C ALA A 83 17.52 23.46 55.91
N ILE A 84 18.70 24.00 55.57
CA ILE A 84 19.47 24.93 56.40
C ILE A 84 19.01 26.40 56.21
N TYR A 85 18.48 26.80 55.05
CA TYR A 85 18.05 28.19 54.85
C TYR A 85 16.72 28.51 55.53
N GLY A 86 15.76 27.58 55.54
CA GLY A 86 14.50 27.72 56.29
C GLY A 86 14.75 27.78 57.80
N GLY A 87 15.64 26.92 58.34
CA GLY A 87 16.06 26.96 59.74
C GLY A 87 16.79 28.25 60.12
N TYR A 88 17.58 28.84 59.21
CA TYR A 88 18.23 30.13 59.41
C TYR A 88 17.22 31.29 59.44
N LEU A 89 16.21 31.31 58.56
CA LEU A 89 15.16 32.33 58.54
C LEU A 89 14.23 32.27 59.78
N TYR A 90 13.99 31.07 60.32
CA TYR A 90 13.36 30.89 61.62
C TYR A 90 14.23 31.47 62.75
N LYS A 91 15.53 31.17 62.74
CA LYS A 91 16.49 31.62 63.76
C LYS A 91 16.65 33.15 63.81
N VAL A 92 16.54 33.85 62.68
CA VAL A 92 16.64 35.32 62.59
C VAL A 92 15.28 36.01 62.89
N GLY A 93 14.22 35.25 63.15
CA GLY A 93 12.91 35.77 63.57
C GLY A 93 12.08 36.40 62.44
N VAL A 94 12.49 36.20 61.19
CA VAL A 94 11.77 36.68 59.99
C VAL A 94 10.49 35.86 59.77
N ILE A 95 10.54 34.56 60.04
CA ILE A 95 9.39 33.66 59.99
C ILE A 95 9.02 33.25 61.41
N LYS A 96 7.77 33.52 61.81
CA LYS A 96 7.29 33.37 63.19
C LYS A 96 6.84 31.94 63.51
N GLU A 97 6.28 31.23 62.54
CA GLU A 97 5.77 29.87 62.73
C GLU A 97 6.56 28.85 61.89
N PRO A 98 7.05 27.76 62.50
CA PRO A 98 7.80 26.74 61.76
C PRO A 98 6.94 25.99 60.72
N GLY A 99 5.61 26.01 60.87
CA GLY A 99 4.67 25.44 59.90
C GLY A 99 4.68 26.16 58.55
N ASP A 100 4.88 27.48 58.53
CA ASP A 100 4.92 28.26 57.29
C ASP A 100 6.10 27.86 56.39
N ILE A 101 7.24 27.53 56.99
CA ILE A 101 8.43 27.06 56.27
C ILE A 101 8.13 25.73 55.58
N PHE A 102 7.41 24.84 56.26
CA PHE A 102 7.02 23.55 55.70
C PHE A 102 5.99 23.69 54.59
N ILE A 103 5.02 24.59 54.72
CA ILE A 103 4.00 24.84 53.70
C ILE A 103 4.65 25.43 52.44
N VAL A 104 5.48 26.47 52.60
CA VAL A 104 6.13 27.15 51.47
C VAL A 104 7.12 26.24 50.76
N SER A 105 7.93 25.46 51.50
CA SER A 105 8.89 24.54 50.89
C SER A 105 8.20 23.44 50.08
N ASN A 106 7.15 22.82 50.64
CA ASN A 106 6.39 21.80 49.93
C ASN A 106 5.61 22.39 48.75
N ALA A 107 5.06 23.60 48.86
CA ALA A 107 4.38 24.26 47.75
C ALA A 107 5.34 24.50 46.57
N ILE A 108 6.58 24.91 46.82
CA ILE A 108 7.60 25.09 45.79
C ILE A 108 8.02 23.74 45.18
N VAL A 109 8.27 22.72 46.01
CA VAL A 109 8.66 21.38 45.56
C VAL A 109 7.57 20.73 44.72
N PHE A 110 6.33 20.68 45.23
CA PHE A 110 5.22 20.09 44.50
C PHE A 110 4.82 20.92 43.27
N GLY A 111 4.88 22.25 43.35
CA GLY A 111 4.65 23.12 42.20
C GLY A 111 5.64 22.84 41.07
N GLY A 112 6.93 22.75 41.38
CA GLY A 112 7.96 22.38 40.41
C GLY A 112 7.80 20.94 39.89
N TYR A 113 7.47 19.99 40.76
CA TYR A 113 7.23 18.60 40.39
C TYR A 113 6.07 18.43 39.40
N PHE A 114 4.92 19.06 39.66
CA PHE A 114 3.77 19.03 38.74
C PHE A 114 4.04 19.76 37.44
N LEU A 115 4.82 20.86 37.45
CA LEU A 115 5.27 21.53 36.23
C LEU A 115 6.16 20.61 35.38
N GLY A 116 7.05 19.85 36.02
CA GLY A 116 7.87 18.83 35.36
C GLY A 116 7.04 17.72 34.72
N ILE A 117 6.01 17.22 35.43
CA ILE A 117 5.09 16.21 34.90
C ILE A 117 4.23 16.74 33.75
N LEU A 118 3.92 18.03 33.71
CA LEU A 118 3.12 18.63 32.64
C LEU A 118 3.84 18.61 31.27
N SER A 119 5.18 18.65 31.26
CA SER A 119 5.98 18.73 30.03
C SER A 119 5.73 17.56 29.05
N PRO A 120 5.78 16.27 29.46
CA PRO A 120 5.39 15.14 28.61
C PRO A 120 3.97 15.23 28.03
N HIS A 121 3.00 15.75 28.79
CA HIS A 121 1.62 15.91 28.30
C HIS A 121 1.51 16.98 27.22
N LEU A 122 2.23 18.10 27.38
CA LEU A 122 2.30 19.14 26.35
C LEU A 122 2.95 18.61 25.07
N MET A 123 3.99 17.79 25.20
CA MET A 123 4.61 17.12 24.07
C MET A 123 3.64 16.14 23.38
N ALA A 124 2.84 15.40 24.14
CA ALA A 124 1.82 14.51 23.59
C ALA A 124 0.75 15.26 22.79
N ILE A 125 0.25 16.40 23.29
CA ILE A 125 -0.70 17.26 22.56
C ILE A 125 -0.08 17.76 21.25
N THR A 126 1.19 18.16 21.29
CA THR A 126 1.89 18.64 20.10
C THR A 126 2.03 17.55 19.05
N LYS A 127 2.44 16.34 19.46
CA LYS A 127 2.50 15.17 18.58
C LYS A 127 1.13 14.80 18.01
N ALA A 128 0.08 14.86 18.83
CA ALA A 128 -1.30 14.60 18.38
C ALA A 128 -1.75 15.60 17.32
N LYS A 129 -1.45 16.89 17.48
CA LYS A 129 -1.76 17.92 16.48
C LYS A 129 -1.06 17.66 15.14
N VAL A 130 0.22 17.31 15.17
CA VAL A 130 0.98 16.99 13.94
C VAL A 130 0.42 15.75 13.25
N ALA A 131 0.12 14.70 14.01
CA ALA A 131 -0.49 13.47 13.47
C ALA A 131 -1.88 13.73 12.89
N ALA A 132 -2.71 14.51 13.59
CA ALA A 132 -4.05 14.86 13.14
C ALA A 132 -4.02 15.68 11.84
N ALA A 133 -3.05 16.60 11.68
CA ALA A 133 -2.91 17.39 10.47
C ALA A 133 -2.74 16.52 9.21
N VAL A 134 -1.95 15.43 9.28
CA VAL A 134 -1.76 14.50 8.16
C VAL A 134 -3.05 13.73 7.82
N ILE A 135 -3.81 13.35 8.85
CA ILE A 135 -5.11 12.67 8.68
C ILE A 135 -6.11 13.60 8.01
N TYR A 136 -6.29 14.82 8.53
CA TYR A 136 -7.20 15.81 7.96
C TYR A 136 -6.80 16.21 6.54
N GLN A 137 -5.50 16.36 6.25
CA GLN A 137 -5.04 16.59 4.89
C GLN A 137 -5.48 15.50 3.90
N THR A 138 -5.62 14.25 4.35
CA THR A 138 -6.11 13.14 3.51
C THR A 138 -7.63 13.15 3.38
N ILE A 139 -8.35 13.44 4.47
CA ILE A 139 -9.82 13.49 4.50
C ILE A 139 -10.35 14.65 3.64
N ASP A 140 -9.74 15.83 3.79
CA ASP A 140 -10.18 17.06 3.14
C ASP A 140 -9.71 17.16 1.68
N ARG A 141 -8.84 16.25 1.23
CA ARG A 141 -8.35 16.21 -0.16
C ARG A 141 -9.48 15.84 -1.10
N VAL A 142 -9.84 16.76 -1.99
CA VAL A 142 -10.74 16.49 -3.12
C VAL A 142 -9.95 15.80 -4.26
N PRO A 143 -10.30 14.55 -4.64
CA PRO A 143 -9.64 13.86 -5.75
C PRO A 143 -10.09 14.43 -7.10
N SER A 144 -9.20 14.43 -8.10
CA SER A 144 -9.56 14.82 -9.47
C SER A 144 -10.53 13.83 -10.13
N ILE A 145 -10.43 12.55 -9.78
CA ILE A 145 -11.35 11.49 -10.20
C ILE A 145 -12.09 11.02 -8.95
N ASP A 146 -13.27 11.58 -8.70
CA ASP A 146 -14.12 11.14 -7.61
C ASP A 146 -14.91 9.89 -8.03
N SER A 147 -14.59 8.75 -7.40
CA SER A 147 -15.31 7.48 -7.64
C SER A 147 -16.63 7.38 -6.86
N SER A 148 -16.84 8.26 -5.88
CA SER A 148 -18.05 8.30 -5.04
C SER A 148 -19.11 9.27 -5.56
N SER A 149 -18.70 10.25 -6.38
CA SER A 149 -19.62 11.17 -7.03
C SER A 149 -20.61 10.42 -7.94
N LYS A 150 -21.86 10.90 -7.94
CA LYS A 150 -22.91 10.44 -8.84
C LYS A 150 -23.05 11.31 -10.09
N ASP A 151 -22.15 12.27 -10.27
CA ASP A 151 -22.18 13.18 -11.41
C ASP A 151 -21.71 12.50 -12.69
N GLY A 152 -22.23 12.95 -13.83
CA GLY A 152 -21.91 12.43 -15.15
C GLY A 152 -22.95 11.49 -15.74
N ILE A 153 -22.66 11.01 -16.94
CA ILE A 153 -23.57 10.20 -17.75
C ILE A 153 -23.58 8.76 -17.25
N GLN A 154 -24.77 8.21 -17.03
CA GLN A 154 -24.93 6.77 -16.80
C GLN A 154 -25.09 6.04 -18.13
N MET A 155 -24.16 5.14 -18.42
CA MET A 155 -24.16 4.31 -19.63
C MET A 155 -25.04 3.07 -19.37
N ILE A 156 -26.33 3.14 -19.72
CA ILE A 156 -27.30 2.05 -19.49
C ILE A 156 -27.19 0.97 -20.57
N LYS A 157 -26.93 1.38 -21.81
CA LYS A 157 -26.71 0.49 -22.96
C LYS A 157 -25.43 0.92 -23.65
N SER A 158 -24.55 -0.04 -23.88
CA SER A 158 -23.27 0.16 -24.54
C SER A 158 -23.09 -0.92 -25.60
N GLU A 159 -22.71 -0.50 -26.80
CA GLU A 159 -22.34 -1.41 -27.90
C GLU A 159 -20.90 -1.89 -27.71
N GLY A 160 -20.06 -1.07 -27.06
CA GLY A 160 -18.70 -1.42 -26.67
C GLY A 160 -17.65 -0.99 -27.69
N SER A 161 -17.94 0.03 -28.52
CA SER A 161 -16.96 0.63 -29.41
C SER A 161 -15.98 1.53 -28.63
N ILE A 162 -14.70 1.51 -28.99
CA ILE A 162 -13.64 2.23 -28.29
C ILE A 162 -12.88 3.09 -29.29
N GLN A 163 -12.59 4.33 -28.93
CA GLN A 163 -11.77 5.21 -29.76
C GLN A 163 -10.81 6.06 -28.93
N PHE A 164 -9.55 6.05 -29.35
CA PHE A 164 -8.48 6.92 -28.88
C PHE A 164 -8.19 7.93 -29.97
N THR A 165 -8.20 9.23 -29.65
CA THR A 165 -7.92 10.31 -30.61
C THR A 165 -6.88 11.27 -30.05
N ASP A 166 -5.73 11.33 -30.71
CA ASP A 166 -4.57 12.17 -30.38
C ASP A 166 -4.21 12.14 -28.88
N VAL A 167 -4.16 10.95 -28.29
CA VAL A 167 -3.98 10.80 -26.84
C VAL A 167 -2.52 11.03 -26.45
N HIS A 168 -2.31 11.92 -25.49
CA HIS A 168 -1.03 12.16 -24.83
C HIS A 168 -1.14 11.80 -23.35
N PHE A 169 -0.11 11.17 -22.80
CA PHE A 169 -0.14 10.74 -21.41
C PHE A 169 1.26 10.62 -20.81
N ALA A 170 1.41 11.10 -19.59
CA ALA A 170 2.54 10.84 -18.71
C ALA A 170 2.02 10.51 -17.30
N TYR A 171 2.68 9.56 -16.61
CA TYR A 171 2.29 9.21 -15.24
C TYR A 171 2.56 10.39 -14.28
N PRO A 172 1.69 10.64 -13.29
CA PRO A 172 1.87 11.76 -12.34
C PRO A 172 3.20 11.71 -11.57
N THR A 173 3.73 10.52 -11.33
CA THR A 173 5.02 10.28 -10.66
C THR A 173 6.23 10.59 -11.53
N ARG A 174 6.06 10.66 -12.86
CA ARG A 174 7.13 10.88 -13.85
C ARG A 174 6.60 11.70 -15.03
N LYS A 175 6.26 12.97 -14.77
CA LYS A 175 5.68 13.87 -15.79
C LYS A 175 6.60 14.13 -16.97
N ASP A 176 7.92 14.09 -16.75
CA ASP A 176 8.93 14.37 -17.78
C ASP A 176 9.06 13.24 -18.83
N LYS A 177 8.52 12.05 -18.53
CA LYS A 177 8.58 10.91 -19.43
C LYS A 177 7.18 10.60 -19.97
N ALA A 178 6.90 11.11 -21.17
CA ALA A 178 5.69 10.78 -21.89
C ALA A 178 5.66 9.28 -22.24
N VAL A 179 4.52 8.64 -21.94
CA VAL A 179 4.23 7.26 -22.33
C VAL A 179 3.55 7.23 -23.70
N PHE A 180 2.58 8.13 -23.91
CA PHE A 180 1.91 8.30 -25.19
C PHE A 180 2.16 9.69 -25.76
N SER A 181 2.41 9.73 -27.06
CA SER A 181 2.69 10.94 -27.82
C SER A 181 1.86 10.92 -29.10
N ARG A 182 0.55 11.20 -29.01
CA ARG A 182 -0.43 11.14 -30.13
C ARG A 182 -0.91 9.73 -30.49
N LEU A 183 -1.32 8.95 -29.48
CA LEU A 183 -1.89 7.62 -29.71
C LEU A 183 -3.31 7.74 -30.31
N THR A 184 -3.55 7.13 -31.46
CA THR A 184 -4.84 7.16 -32.16
C THR A 184 -5.16 5.78 -32.73
N PHE A 185 -6.31 5.21 -32.35
CA PHE A 185 -6.86 3.97 -32.92
C PHE A 185 -8.34 3.83 -32.54
N SER A 186 -9.03 2.92 -33.22
CA SER A 186 -10.42 2.56 -32.93
C SER A 186 -10.58 1.04 -32.87
N VAL A 187 -11.52 0.58 -32.04
CA VAL A 187 -11.95 -0.80 -31.93
C VAL A 187 -13.46 -0.83 -32.08
N ASN A 188 -13.97 -1.63 -33.03
CA ASN A 188 -15.40 -1.72 -33.24
C ASN A 188 -16.06 -2.60 -32.18
N ALA A 189 -17.36 -2.43 -32.00
CA ALA A 189 -18.15 -3.25 -31.10
C ALA A 189 -18.05 -4.74 -31.48
N GLY A 190 -17.69 -5.60 -30.53
CA GLY A 190 -17.57 -7.05 -30.72
C GLY A 190 -16.22 -7.52 -31.28
N ASP A 191 -15.33 -6.61 -31.70
CA ASP A 191 -14.00 -6.99 -32.19
C ASP A 191 -13.10 -7.48 -31.04
N THR A 192 -12.22 -8.43 -31.35
CA THR A 192 -11.11 -8.82 -30.47
C THR A 192 -9.83 -8.21 -31.02
N VAL A 193 -9.23 -7.29 -30.27
CA VAL A 193 -8.03 -6.56 -30.68
C VAL A 193 -6.86 -6.86 -29.75
N ALA A 194 -5.72 -7.21 -30.33
CA ALA A 194 -4.49 -7.42 -29.59
C ALA A 194 -3.58 -6.18 -29.61
N LEU A 195 -3.07 -5.80 -28.45
CA LEU A 195 -2.05 -4.77 -28.29
C LEU A 195 -0.67 -5.42 -28.17
N VAL A 196 0.23 -5.07 -29.07
CA VAL A 196 1.58 -5.64 -29.16
C VAL A 196 2.63 -4.53 -29.11
N GLY A 197 3.78 -4.82 -28.53
CA GLY A 197 4.93 -3.91 -28.50
C GLY A 197 5.88 -4.24 -27.37
N HIS A 198 7.05 -3.59 -27.40
CA HIS A 198 8.09 -3.78 -26.39
C HIS A 198 7.60 -3.52 -24.96
N SER A 199 8.28 -4.09 -23.97
CA SER A 199 7.99 -3.80 -22.57
C SER A 199 8.12 -2.29 -22.30
N GLY A 200 7.16 -1.72 -21.57
CA GLY A 200 7.13 -0.29 -21.25
C GLY A 200 6.62 0.64 -22.36
N CYS A 201 6.12 0.14 -23.50
CA CYS A 201 5.53 1.00 -24.55
C CYS A 201 4.12 1.55 -24.24
N GLY A 202 3.55 1.20 -23.07
CA GLY A 202 2.28 1.74 -22.58
C GLY A 202 1.05 0.84 -22.76
N LYS A 203 1.20 -0.45 -23.11
CA LYS A 203 0.06 -1.38 -23.30
C LYS A 203 -0.91 -1.38 -22.12
N SER A 204 -0.45 -1.63 -20.89
CA SER A 204 -1.28 -1.60 -19.67
C SER A 204 -1.78 -0.19 -19.33
N THR A 205 -1.13 0.86 -19.85
CA THR A 205 -1.60 2.24 -19.72
C THR A 205 -2.89 2.46 -20.50
N VAL A 206 -3.12 1.77 -21.62
CA VAL A 206 -4.40 1.79 -22.36
C VAL A 206 -5.54 1.33 -21.46
N ILE A 207 -5.34 0.24 -20.71
CA ILE A 207 -6.32 -0.29 -19.74
C ILE A 207 -6.62 0.75 -18.66
N GLY A 208 -5.58 1.41 -18.12
CA GLY A 208 -5.72 2.44 -17.10
C GLY A 208 -6.52 3.67 -17.58
N LEU A 209 -6.40 4.05 -18.86
CA LEU A 209 -7.17 5.14 -19.46
C LEU A 209 -8.63 4.72 -19.73
N LEU A 210 -8.87 3.50 -20.23
CA LEU A 210 -10.22 2.98 -20.48
C LEU A 210 -11.06 2.82 -19.21
N THR A 211 -10.41 2.44 -18.11
CA THR A 211 -11.05 2.29 -16.80
C THR A 211 -11.10 3.59 -16.00
N ARG A 212 -10.60 4.69 -16.59
CA ARG A 212 -10.44 6.01 -15.96
C ARG A 212 -9.78 5.91 -14.58
N LEU A 213 -8.73 5.10 -14.48
CA LEU A 213 -7.78 5.14 -13.35
C LEU A 213 -6.85 6.36 -13.48
N TYR A 214 -6.60 6.76 -14.72
CA TYR A 214 -5.88 7.97 -15.07
C TYR A 214 -6.67 8.74 -16.15
N GLU A 215 -6.44 10.04 -16.24
CA GLU A 215 -6.94 10.87 -17.33
C GLU A 215 -5.78 11.21 -18.28
N CYS A 216 -6.07 11.24 -19.58
CA CYS A 216 -5.11 11.68 -20.58
C CYS A 216 -4.77 13.16 -20.40
N THR A 217 -3.50 13.51 -20.62
CA THR A 217 -3.02 14.90 -20.53
C THR A 217 -3.54 15.76 -21.67
N ALA A 218 -3.67 15.17 -22.86
CA ALA A 218 -4.34 15.76 -24.02
C ALA A 218 -4.97 14.66 -24.88
N GLY A 219 -5.88 15.06 -25.78
CA GLY A 219 -6.68 14.15 -26.60
C GLY A 219 -7.97 13.68 -25.91
N THR A 220 -8.59 12.65 -26.48
CA THR A 220 -9.85 12.09 -26.01
C THR A 220 -9.85 10.56 -26.08
N VAL A 221 -10.39 9.93 -25.04
CA VAL A 221 -10.72 8.50 -25.01
C VAL A 221 -12.22 8.39 -24.88
N THR A 222 -12.86 7.72 -25.83
CA THR A 222 -14.33 7.61 -25.90
C THR A 222 -14.77 6.15 -25.96
N ILE A 223 -15.90 5.86 -25.30
CA ILE A 223 -16.63 4.61 -25.42
C ILE A 223 -18.01 4.94 -26.00
N ASP A 224 -18.38 4.31 -27.11
CA ASP A 224 -19.63 4.60 -27.85
C ASP A 224 -19.81 6.09 -28.17
N GLY A 225 -18.71 6.74 -28.56
CA GLY A 225 -18.66 8.18 -28.88
C GLY A 225 -18.72 9.12 -27.67
N VAL A 226 -18.85 8.60 -26.44
CA VAL A 226 -18.89 9.40 -25.21
C VAL A 226 -17.51 9.39 -24.55
N ASP A 227 -16.98 10.57 -24.26
CA ASP A 227 -15.71 10.72 -23.54
C ASP A 227 -15.80 10.11 -22.13
N VAL A 228 -14.86 9.24 -21.79
CA VAL A 228 -14.82 8.56 -20.49
C VAL A 228 -14.82 9.53 -19.30
N ARG A 229 -14.33 10.76 -19.48
CA ARG A 229 -14.33 11.81 -18.45
C ARG A 229 -15.74 12.31 -18.10
N LYS A 230 -16.69 12.20 -19.03
CA LYS A 230 -18.08 12.61 -18.85
C LYS A 230 -18.96 11.49 -18.29
N VAL A 231 -18.47 10.25 -18.30
CA VAL A 231 -19.19 9.08 -17.80
C VAL A 231 -18.99 8.95 -16.30
N ARG A 232 -20.06 8.58 -15.60
CA ARG A 232 -20.03 8.26 -14.17
C ARG A 232 -19.14 7.04 -13.91
N THR A 233 -18.21 7.16 -12.98
CA THR A 233 -17.11 6.19 -12.79
C THR A 233 -17.59 4.76 -12.48
N ASP A 234 -18.65 4.62 -11.67
CA ASP A 234 -19.24 3.32 -11.36
C ASP A 234 -19.89 2.68 -12.61
N SER A 235 -20.60 3.47 -13.41
CA SER A 235 -21.21 3.04 -14.67
C SER A 235 -20.15 2.59 -15.67
N LEU A 236 -19.06 3.33 -15.80
CA LEU A 236 -17.93 2.99 -16.67
C LEU A 236 -17.29 1.65 -16.26
N ARG A 237 -17.00 1.46 -14.97
CA ARG A 237 -16.38 0.24 -14.44
C ARG A 237 -17.34 -0.96 -14.36
N ASN A 238 -18.64 -0.73 -14.57
CA ASN A 238 -19.63 -1.79 -14.73
C ASN A 238 -19.68 -2.34 -16.16
N ILE A 239 -19.47 -1.48 -17.18
CA ILE A 239 -19.44 -1.91 -18.58
C ILE A 239 -18.06 -2.46 -19.01
N VAL A 240 -16.99 -2.08 -18.31
CA VAL A 240 -15.61 -2.56 -18.55
C VAL A 240 -15.20 -3.59 -17.50
N GLY A 241 -14.88 -4.81 -17.93
CA GLY A 241 -14.29 -5.87 -17.11
C GLY A 241 -12.79 -5.97 -17.34
N VAL A 242 -12.02 -6.25 -16.29
CA VAL A 242 -10.55 -6.36 -16.38
C VAL A 242 -10.09 -7.68 -15.78
N VAL A 243 -9.30 -8.44 -16.52
CA VAL A 243 -8.55 -9.60 -16.04
C VAL A 243 -7.07 -9.23 -16.06
N GLN A 244 -6.47 -9.16 -14.88
CA GLN A 244 -5.08 -8.77 -14.69
C GLN A 244 -4.14 -9.98 -14.83
N GLN A 245 -2.85 -9.69 -15.08
CA GLN A 245 -1.78 -10.68 -15.16
C GLN A 245 -1.69 -11.51 -13.89
N GLU A 246 -1.59 -10.84 -12.73
CA GLU A 246 -1.56 -11.44 -11.41
C GLU A 246 -2.91 -11.24 -10.70
N PRO A 247 -3.81 -12.24 -10.71
CA PRO A 247 -5.13 -12.10 -10.11
C PRO A 247 -5.05 -12.07 -8.58
N MET A 248 -5.48 -10.96 -7.99
CA MET A 248 -5.68 -10.88 -6.53
C MET A 248 -7.09 -11.29 -6.12
N LEU A 249 -7.15 -12.21 -5.15
CA LEU A 249 -8.36 -12.62 -4.45
C LEU A 249 -8.31 -12.03 -3.03
N PHE A 250 -9.47 -11.61 -2.54
CA PHE A 250 -9.63 -11.08 -1.20
C PHE A 250 -9.73 -12.23 -0.19
N SER A 251 -9.30 -11.98 1.04
CA SER A 251 -9.52 -12.91 2.15
C SER A 251 -11.03 -13.10 2.37
N GLY A 252 -11.48 -14.36 2.37
CA GLY A 252 -12.89 -14.73 2.41
C GLY A 252 -13.14 -16.03 1.64
N THR A 253 -14.38 -16.35 1.34
CA THR A 253 -14.73 -17.55 0.57
C THR A 253 -14.56 -17.36 -0.94
N ILE A 254 -14.48 -18.46 -1.70
CA ILE A 254 -14.52 -18.42 -3.18
C ILE A 254 -15.78 -17.70 -3.66
N LYS A 255 -16.92 -18.05 -3.06
CA LYS A 255 -18.23 -17.47 -3.37
C LYS A 255 -18.27 -15.96 -3.15
N GLU A 256 -17.77 -15.48 -2.02
CA GLU A 256 -17.70 -14.03 -1.72
C GLU A 256 -16.83 -13.29 -2.72
N ASN A 257 -15.69 -13.88 -3.12
CA ASN A 257 -14.83 -13.30 -4.13
C ASN A 257 -15.55 -13.13 -5.48
N ILE A 258 -16.36 -14.09 -5.90
CA ILE A 258 -17.14 -14.00 -7.14
C ILE A 258 -18.24 -12.94 -7.01
N ARG A 259 -18.90 -12.84 -5.85
CA ARG A 259 -19.92 -11.82 -5.55
C ARG A 259 -19.40 -10.38 -5.56
N LEU A 260 -18.09 -10.16 -5.43
CA LEU A 260 -17.52 -8.82 -5.68
C LEU A 260 -17.72 -8.34 -7.12
N GLY A 261 -17.89 -9.26 -8.07
CA GLY A 261 -18.26 -8.95 -9.45
C GLY A 261 -19.71 -8.47 -9.55
N ARG A 262 -20.61 -9.17 -8.85
CA ARG A 262 -22.05 -8.89 -8.77
C ARG A 262 -22.63 -9.40 -7.44
N ALA A 263 -23.00 -8.46 -6.57
CA ALA A 263 -23.32 -8.73 -5.16
C ALA A 263 -24.61 -9.55 -4.96
N ASP A 264 -25.58 -9.37 -5.85
CA ASP A 264 -26.89 -10.00 -5.86
C ASP A 264 -26.93 -11.36 -6.59
N ALA A 265 -25.77 -11.87 -7.06
CA ALA A 265 -25.72 -13.16 -7.73
C ALA A 265 -26.14 -14.34 -6.82
N THR A 266 -27.07 -15.15 -7.32
CA THR A 266 -27.52 -16.38 -6.66
C THR A 266 -26.44 -17.45 -6.74
N ASP A 267 -26.58 -18.49 -5.92
CA ASP A 267 -25.62 -19.59 -5.87
C ASP A 267 -25.55 -20.34 -7.22
N ASP A 268 -26.71 -20.54 -7.87
CA ASP A 268 -26.78 -21.18 -9.19
C ASP A 268 -26.07 -20.35 -10.26
N GLU A 269 -26.25 -19.03 -10.25
CA GLU A 269 -25.55 -18.14 -11.19
C GLU A 269 -24.03 -18.16 -10.97
N ILE A 270 -23.59 -18.22 -9.71
CA ILE A 270 -22.16 -18.35 -9.37
C ILE A 270 -21.59 -19.66 -9.94
N VAL A 271 -22.34 -20.76 -9.84
CA VAL A 271 -21.94 -22.04 -10.44
C VAL A 271 -21.79 -21.91 -11.96
N GLU A 272 -22.74 -21.27 -12.64
CA GLU A 272 -22.67 -21.06 -14.09
C GLU A 272 -21.47 -20.19 -14.50
N TYR A 273 -21.19 -19.11 -13.78
CA TYR A 273 -19.98 -18.29 -14.03
C TYR A 273 -18.70 -19.08 -13.84
N CYS A 274 -18.64 -19.95 -12.84
CA CYS A 274 -17.51 -20.84 -12.63
C CYS A 274 -17.38 -21.92 -13.71
N LYS A 275 -18.49 -22.44 -14.27
CA LYS A 275 -18.44 -23.36 -15.41
C LYS A 275 -17.90 -22.67 -16.66
N MET A 276 -18.36 -21.45 -16.95
CA MET A 276 -17.84 -20.64 -18.05
C MET A 276 -16.34 -20.37 -17.91
N ALA A 277 -15.87 -20.15 -16.69
CA ALA A 277 -14.47 -19.91 -16.38
C ALA A 277 -13.63 -21.18 -16.18
N ASN A 278 -14.16 -22.38 -16.48
CA ASN A 278 -13.50 -23.68 -16.24
C ASN A 278 -13.02 -23.87 -14.78
N ALA A 279 -13.68 -23.22 -13.81
CA ALA A 279 -13.34 -23.23 -12.39
C ALA A 279 -14.13 -24.25 -11.58
N HIS A 280 -15.34 -24.61 -12.03
CA HIS A 280 -16.28 -25.43 -11.26
C HIS A 280 -15.69 -26.76 -10.77
N CYS A 281 -15.08 -27.55 -11.67
CA CYS A 281 -14.59 -28.89 -11.33
C CYS A 281 -13.54 -28.89 -10.21
N PHE A 282 -12.61 -27.92 -10.21
CA PHE A 282 -11.60 -27.88 -9.14
C PHE A 282 -12.18 -27.35 -7.83
N ILE A 283 -13.18 -26.45 -7.90
CA ILE A 283 -13.85 -25.92 -6.72
C ILE A 283 -14.62 -27.04 -6.02
N GLU A 284 -15.34 -27.89 -6.75
CA GLU A 284 -16.05 -29.04 -6.18
C GLU A 284 -15.13 -30.06 -5.50
N ASN A 285 -13.88 -30.17 -5.96
CA ASN A 285 -12.88 -31.04 -5.35
C ASN A 285 -12.28 -30.47 -4.05
N LEU A 286 -12.60 -29.22 -3.69
CA LEU A 286 -12.16 -28.64 -2.41
C LEU A 286 -13.07 -29.14 -1.27
N PRO A 287 -12.54 -29.32 -0.05
CA PRO A 287 -13.30 -29.87 1.08
C PRO A 287 -14.62 -29.14 1.39
N GLU A 288 -14.67 -27.82 1.18
CA GLU A 288 -15.85 -26.98 1.44
C GLU A 288 -16.45 -26.39 0.16
N GLY A 289 -16.05 -26.88 -1.01
CA GLY A 289 -16.55 -26.40 -2.29
C GLY A 289 -16.39 -24.89 -2.44
N TYR A 290 -17.49 -24.21 -2.78
CA TYR A 290 -17.57 -22.75 -2.92
C TYR A 290 -17.41 -21.96 -1.61
N ASN A 291 -17.61 -22.61 -0.46
CA ASN A 291 -17.46 -21.97 0.85
C ASN A 291 -16.02 -22.04 1.36
N THR A 292 -15.11 -22.71 0.63
CA THR A 292 -13.69 -22.78 0.97
C THR A 292 -13.11 -21.38 1.17
N ALA A 293 -12.51 -21.15 2.34
CA ALA A 293 -11.81 -19.91 2.68
C ALA A 293 -10.45 -19.81 1.96
N ILE A 294 -10.20 -18.65 1.37
CA ILE A 294 -8.95 -18.26 0.70
C ILE A 294 -8.36 -17.06 1.46
N GLY A 295 -7.03 -16.97 1.54
CA GLY A 295 -6.32 -15.84 2.13
C GLY A 295 -5.36 -16.24 3.24
N ALA A 296 -5.00 -15.29 4.11
CA ALA A 296 -4.12 -15.55 5.24
C ALA A 296 -4.80 -16.50 6.25
N GLY A 297 -4.37 -17.76 6.28
CA GLY A 297 -4.99 -18.83 7.09
C GLY A 297 -5.96 -19.75 6.36
N GLY A 298 -6.28 -19.47 5.08
CA GLY A 298 -7.09 -20.32 4.21
C GLY A 298 -6.27 -21.22 3.29
N ILE A 299 -6.94 -21.90 2.35
CA ILE A 299 -6.28 -22.73 1.33
C ILE A 299 -5.50 -21.83 0.36
N GLN A 300 -4.29 -22.26 0.00
CA GLN A 300 -3.51 -21.64 -1.07
C GLN A 300 -3.90 -22.26 -2.41
N LEU A 301 -4.41 -21.42 -3.31
CA LEU A 301 -4.72 -21.80 -4.68
C LEU A 301 -3.50 -21.62 -5.59
N SER A 302 -3.40 -22.44 -6.63
CA SER A 302 -2.41 -22.25 -7.70
C SER A 302 -2.68 -20.96 -8.48
N GLY A 303 -1.69 -20.49 -9.25
CA GLY A 303 -1.85 -19.30 -10.10
C GLY A 303 -3.05 -19.45 -11.05
N GLY A 304 -3.16 -20.59 -11.74
CA GLY A 304 -4.23 -20.86 -12.70
C GLY A 304 -5.61 -20.94 -12.05
N GLN A 305 -5.70 -21.53 -10.85
CA GLN A 305 -6.95 -21.54 -10.07
C GLN A 305 -7.39 -20.13 -9.70
N LYS A 306 -6.46 -19.27 -9.24
CA LYS A 306 -6.76 -17.86 -8.95
C LYS A 306 -7.21 -17.11 -10.19
N GLN A 307 -6.58 -17.36 -11.33
CA GLN A 307 -6.95 -16.76 -12.62
C GLN A 307 -8.39 -17.10 -13.00
N ARG A 308 -8.76 -18.39 -12.94
CA ARG A 308 -10.12 -18.84 -13.30
C ARG A 308 -11.19 -18.26 -12.36
N ILE A 309 -10.90 -18.10 -11.06
CA ILE A 309 -11.81 -17.40 -10.15
C ILE A 309 -11.93 -15.91 -10.51
N ALA A 310 -10.82 -15.25 -10.86
CA ALA A 310 -10.86 -13.85 -11.28
C ALA A 310 -11.61 -13.65 -12.61
N ILE A 311 -11.51 -14.61 -13.54
CA ILE A 311 -12.31 -14.64 -14.77
C ILE A 311 -13.79 -14.80 -14.42
N ALA A 312 -14.17 -15.76 -13.58
CA ALA A 312 -15.56 -15.94 -13.12
C ALA A 312 -16.12 -14.66 -12.47
N ARG A 313 -15.34 -14.00 -11.59
CA ARG A 313 -15.66 -12.70 -10.98
C ARG A 313 -15.89 -11.61 -12.02
N THR A 314 -15.13 -11.61 -13.10
CA THR A 314 -15.27 -10.63 -14.19
C THR A 314 -16.50 -10.91 -15.04
N ILE A 315 -16.77 -12.18 -15.37
CA ILE A 315 -17.95 -12.62 -16.13
C ILE A 315 -19.23 -12.35 -15.33
N ALA A 316 -19.22 -12.52 -14.01
CA ALA A 316 -20.38 -12.28 -13.15
C ALA A 316 -20.95 -10.85 -13.27
N ARG A 317 -20.09 -9.87 -13.59
CA ARG A 317 -20.49 -8.49 -13.85
C ARG A 317 -21.14 -8.27 -15.23
N ASN A 318 -20.97 -9.23 -16.14
CA ASN A 318 -21.39 -9.18 -17.53
C ASN A 318 -20.98 -7.90 -18.29
N PRO A 319 -19.67 -7.61 -18.37
CA PRO A 319 -19.17 -6.41 -19.05
C PRO A 319 -19.40 -6.49 -20.57
N ARG A 320 -19.52 -5.33 -21.22
CA ARG A 320 -19.55 -5.19 -22.69
C ARG A 320 -18.17 -5.12 -23.31
N ILE A 321 -17.22 -4.57 -22.56
CA ILE A 321 -15.81 -4.47 -22.93
C ILE A 321 -14.99 -5.32 -21.96
N LEU A 322 -14.20 -6.24 -22.50
CA LEU A 322 -13.30 -7.09 -21.73
C LEU A 322 -11.85 -6.68 -21.99
N LEU A 323 -11.10 -6.37 -20.92
CA LEU A 323 -9.69 -6.02 -20.99
C LEU A 323 -8.87 -7.15 -20.38
N LEU A 324 -7.94 -7.71 -21.16
CA LEU A 324 -7.09 -8.83 -20.75
C LEU A 324 -5.63 -8.36 -20.70
N ASP A 325 -5.03 -8.29 -19.51
CA ASP A 325 -3.64 -7.87 -19.33
C ASP A 325 -2.76 -9.10 -19.07
N GLU A 326 -2.13 -9.66 -20.10
CA GLU A 326 -1.18 -10.79 -19.99
C GLU A 326 -1.66 -11.96 -19.10
N ALA A 327 -2.94 -12.32 -19.18
CA ALA A 327 -3.59 -13.24 -18.24
C ALA A 327 -3.09 -14.72 -18.25
N THR A 328 -2.04 -15.05 -19.01
CA THR A 328 -1.46 -16.40 -19.13
C THR A 328 0.06 -16.45 -18.97
N SER A 329 0.73 -15.33 -18.68
CA SER A 329 2.20 -15.26 -18.70
C SER A 329 2.90 -15.91 -17.50
N ALA A 330 2.19 -16.15 -16.39
CA ALA A 330 2.75 -16.70 -15.15
C ALA A 330 2.20 -18.08 -14.76
N LEU A 331 1.72 -18.87 -15.75
CA LEU A 331 1.04 -20.14 -15.53
C LEU A 331 1.83 -21.33 -16.08
N ASP A 332 1.68 -22.48 -15.42
CA ASP A 332 2.08 -23.79 -15.95
C ASP A 332 1.23 -24.17 -17.18
N ALA A 333 1.78 -25.02 -18.06
CA ALA A 333 1.19 -25.33 -19.36
C ALA A 333 -0.23 -25.94 -19.27
N GLU A 334 -0.49 -26.81 -18.29
CA GLU A 334 -1.81 -27.42 -18.11
C GLU A 334 -2.85 -26.37 -17.65
N SER A 335 -2.49 -25.58 -16.64
CA SER A 335 -3.35 -24.49 -16.15
C SER A 335 -3.60 -23.42 -17.22
N GLU A 336 -2.61 -23.16 -18.08
CA GLU A 336 -2.72 -22.18 -19.15
C GLU A 336 -3.80 -22.56 -20.17
N ILE A 337 -3.84 -23.80 -20.64
CA ILE A 337 -4.86 -24.25 -21.62
C ILE A 337 -6.26 -24.01 -21.06
N ALA A 338 -6.49 -24.40 -19.80
CA ALA A 338 -7.79 -24.24 -19.16
C ALA A 338 -8.17 -22.75 -18.97
N VAL A 339 -7.20 -21.87 -18.73
CA VAL A 339 -7.40 -20.41 -18.63
C VAL A 339 -7.65 -19.79 -20.00
N GLN A 340 -6.92 -20.19 -21.04
CA GLN A 340 -7.13 -19.69 -22.40
C GLN A 340 -8.53 -20.03 -22.91
N GLU A 341 -9.01 -21.25 -22.70
CA GLU A 341 -10.38 -21.63 -23.03
C GLU A 341 -11.43 -20.79 -22.29
N ALA A 342 -11.20 -20.53 -21.00
CA ALA A 342 -12.06 -19.69 -20.19
C ALA A 342 -12.10 -18.24 -20.71
N LEU A 343 -10.94 -17.69 -21.10
CA LEU A 343 -10.85 -16.37 -21.72
C LEU A 343 -11.57 -16.32 -23.07
N LYS A 344 -11.40 -17.34 -23.92
CA LYS A 344 -12.09 -17.43 -25.20
C LYS A 344 -13.61 -17.43 -25.03
N LYS A 345 -14.13 -18.25 -24.10
CA LYS A 345 -15.56 -18.27 -23.73
C LYS A 345 -16.02 -16.91 -23.17
N ALA A 346 -15.19 -16.25 -22.37
CA ALA A 346 -15.48 -14.93 -21.82
C ALA A 346 -15.54 -13.83 -22.89
N SER A 347 -14.71 -13.90 -23.92
CA SER A 347 -14.64 -12.90 -25.00
C SER A 347 -15.81 -12.98 -25.99
N LEU A 348 -16.47 -14.13 -26.11
CA LEU A 348 -17.59 -14.30 -27.06
C LEU A 348 -18.70 -13.26 -26.81
N GLY A 349 -19.04 -12.52 -27.87
CA GLY A 349 -20.10 -11.50 -27.87
C GLY A 349 -19.73 -10.20 -27.15
N ARG A 350 -18.44 -9.95 -26.88
CA ARG A 350 -17.92 -8.76 -26.19
C ARG A 350 -16.79 -8.13 -26.99
N THR A 351 -16.66 -6.81 -26.95
CA THR A 351 -15.45 -6.15 -27.44
C THR A 351 -14.31 -6.52 -26.50
N THR A 352 -13.22 -7.07 -27.04
CA THR A 352 -12.10 -7.55 -26.22
C THR A 352 -10.82 -6.83 -26.62
N VAL A 353 -10.15 -6.20 -25.67
CA VAL A 353 -8.81 -5.64 -25.86
C VAL A 353 -7.85 -6.47 -25.03
N MET A 354 -6.94 -7.17 -25.69
CA MET A 354 -5.98 -8.05 -25.03
C MET A 354 -4.55 -7.56 -25.22
N ILE A 355 -3.76 -7.62 -24.16
CA ILE A 355 -2.33 -7.41 -24.19
C ILE A 355 -1.70 -8.79 -24.26
N ALA A 356 -1.10 -9.10 -25.40
CA ALA A 356 -0.55 -10.41 -25.67
C ALA A 356 0.97 -10.38 -25.59
N HIS A 357 1.53 -11.34 -24.84
CA HIS A 357 2.96 -11.66 -24.83
C HIS A 357 3.26 -12.97 -25.57
N ARG A 358 2.23 -13.80 -25.86
CA ARG A 358 2.37 -15.09 -26.56
C ARG A 358 1.77 -15.05 -27.95
N LEU A 359 2.43 -15.71 -28.89
CA LEU A 359 2.03 -15.78 -30.30
C LEU A 359 0.67 -16.46 -30.50
N SER A 360 0.38 -17.49 -29.72
CA SER A 360 -0.89 -18.23 -29.77
C SER A 360 -2.10 -17.32 -29.53
N SER A 361 -1.99 -16.38 -28.58
CA SER A 361 -3.04 -15.42 -28.26
C SER A 361 -3.24 -14.35 -29.35
N LEU A 362 -2.23 -14.10 -30.19
CA LEU A 362 -2.30 -13.12 -31.27
C LEU A 362 -3.06 -13.61 -32.49
N ARG A 363 -3.10 -14.92 -32.73
CA ARG A 363 -3.76 -15.51 -33.91
C ARG A 363 -5.28 -15.41 -33.85
N ASP A 364 -5.85 -15.42 -32.65
CA ASP A 364 -7.29 -15.36 -32.42
C ASP A 364 -7.84 -13.91 -32.46
N ALA A 365 -6.97 -12.90 -32.58
CA ALA A 365 -7.38 -11.50 -32.66
C ALA A 365 -7.83 -11.11 -34.07
N THR A 366 -8.94 -10.37 -34.15
CA THR A 366 -9.46 -9.79 -35.39
C THR A 366 -8.48 -8.79 -35.98
N ASN A 367 -7.92 -7.91 -35.14
CA ASN A 367 -6.92 -6.92 -35.51
C ASN A 367 -5.81 -6.85 -34.47
N ILE A 368 -4.61 -6.52 -34.92
CA ILE A 368 -3.43 -6.35 -34.08
C ILE A 368 -2.98 -4.89 -34.20
N ILE A 369 -2.77 -4.24 -33.05
CA ILE A 369 -2.27 -2.87 -32.95
C ILE A 369 -0.88 -2.93 -32.33
N VAL A 370 0.13 -2.53 -33.11
CA VAL A 370 1.51 -2.46 -32.65
C VAL A 370 1.80 -1.06 -32.13
N ILE A 371 2.12 -0.95 -30.84
CA ILE A 371 2.47 0.30 -30.16
C ILE A 371 3.99 0.39 -30.04
N SER A 372 4.56 1.46 -30.61
CA SER A 372 5.98 1.77 -30.53
C SER A 372 6.18 3.25 -30.24
N ASN A 373 7.11 3.58 -29.32
CA ASN A 373 7.42 4.95 -28.93
C ASN A 373 6.19 5.82 -28.60
N GLY A 374 5.19 5.21 -27.95
CA GLY A 374 3.96 5.90 -27.52
C GLY A 374 2.98 6.26 -28.64
N LYS A 375 3.14 5.67 -29.83
CA LYS A 375 2.27 5.84 -30.99
C LYS A 375 1.88 4.47 -31.56
N VAL A 376 0.83 4.46 -32.38
CA VAL A 376 0.51 3.28 -33.18
C VAL A 376 1.44 3.25 -34.39
N ALA A 377 2.21 2.17 -34.52
CA ALA A 377 3.14 1.96 -35.62
C ALA A 377 2.49 1.15 -36.74
N GLU A 378 1.73 0.11 -36.39
CA GLU A 378 1.08 -0.79 -37.35
C GLU A 378 -0.30 -1.19 -36.85
N ILE A 379 -1.25 -1.33 -37.76
CA ILE A 379 -2.58 -1.92 -37.53
C ILE A 379 -2.88 -2.84 -38.71
N GLY A 380 -3.39 -4.03 -38.44
CA GLY A 380 -3.88 -4.95 -39.47
C GLY A 380 -4.20 -6.33 -38.92
N SER A 381 -4.62 -7.23 -39.80
CA SER A 381 -4.78 -8.65 -39.44
C SER A 381 -3.42 -9.33 -39.26
N HIS A 382 -3.41 -10.48 -38.59
CA HIS A 382 -2.18 -11.26 -38.38
C HIS A 382 -1.44 -11.55 -39.69
N GLN A 383 -2.16 -11.90 -40.76
CA GLN A 383 -1.57 -12.22 -42.07
C GLN A 383 -0.99 -10.97 -42.74
N GLU A 384 -1.70 -9.84 -42.71
CA GLU A 384 -1.25 -8.57 -43.30
C GLU A 384 0.03 -8.05 -42.65
N LEU A 385 0.13 -8.14 -41.33
CA LEU A 385 1.30 -7.67 -40.60
C LEU A 385 2.51 -8.59 -40.76
N LEU A 386 2.29 -9.90 -40.96
CA LEU A 386 3.37 -10.86 -41.18
C LEU A 386 4.01 -10.74 -42.58
N GLN A 387 3.22 -10.32 -43.58
CA GLN A 387 3.70 -10.13 -44.96
C GLN A 387 4.57 -8.89 -45.15
N LYS A 388 4.61 -7.98 -44.16
CA LYS A 388 5.51 -6.82 -44.19
C LYS A 388 6.93 -7.25 -43.83
N GLU A 389 7.81 -7.34 -44.83
CA GLU A 389 9.19 -7.84 -44.67
C GLU A 389 9.98 -7.07 -43.59
N ASP A 390 9.78 -5.75 -43.47
CA ASP A 390 10.40 -4.87 -42.47
C ASP A 390 9.43 -4.43 -41.34
N GLY A 391 8.34 -5.18 -41.14
CA GLY A 391 7.33 -4.88 -40.12
C GLY A 391 7.85 -5.10 -38.69
N ILE A 392 7.49 -4.21 -37.76
CA ILE A 392 7.78 -4.37 -36.33
C ILE A 392 7.12 -5.65 -35.82
N PHE A 393 5.88 -5.92 -36.23
CA PHE A 393 5.19 -7.15 -35.86
C PHE A 393 5.92 -8.41 -36.36
N ALA A 394 6.28 -8.47 -37.64
CA ALA A 394 6.97 -9.62 -38.23
C ALA A 394 8.29 -9.92 -37.52
N ASN A 395 9.04 -8.87 -37.15
CA ASN A 395 10.29 -9.00 -36.39
C ASN A 395 10.06 -9.49 -34.94
N LEU A 396 9.01 -9.01 -34.27
CA LEU A 396 8.63 -9.51 -32.94
C LEU A 396 8.26 -11.00 -33.00
N VAL A 397 7.49 -11.41 -34.01
CA VAL A 397 7.11 -12.83 -34.19
C VAL A 397 8.34 -13.70 -34.41
N LYS A 398 9.26 -13.29 -35.31
CA LYS A 398 10.50 -14.01 -35.53
C LYS A 398 11.31 -14.17 -34.24
N SER A 399 11.44 -13.10 -33.44
CA SER A 399 12.19 -13.16 -32.18
C SER A 399 11.57 -14.12 -31.15
N GLN A 400 10.24 -14.17 -31.06
CA GLN A 400 9.55 -15.06 -30.10
C GLN A 400 9.56 -16.53 -30.53
N GLN A 401 9.57 -16.83 -31.83
CA GLN A 401 9.70 -18.20 -32.33
C GLN A 401 11.04 -18.83 -31.90
N PHE A 402 12.12 -18.06 -31.88
CA PHE A 402 13.42 -18.55 -31.39
C PHE A 402 13.41 -18.85 -29.87
N ASP A 403 12.67 -18.10 -29.07
CA ASP A 403 12.57 -18.34 -27.62
C ASP A 403 11.74 -19.59 -27.28
N GLU A 404 10.66 -19.86 -28.04
CA GLU A 404 9.86 -21.09 -27.88
C GLU A 404 10.67 -22.34 -28.30
N ASP A 405 11.34 -22.32 -29.46
CA ASP A 405 12.15 -23.45 -29.95
C ASP A 405 13.36 -23.76 -29.05
N THR A 406 13.97 -22.74 -28.42
CA THR A 406 15.12 -22.93 -27.51
C THR A 406 14.68 -23.56 -26.17
N SER A 407 13.44 -23.31 -25.74
CA SER A 407 12.89 -23.88 -24.50
C SER A 407 12.52 -25.37 -24.64
N GLU A 408 12.25 -25.84 -25.85
CA GLU A 408 11.94 -27.26 -26.14
C GLU A 408 13.19 -28.13 -26.40
N GLN A 409 14.38 -27.54 -26.58
CA GLN A 409 15.59 -28.27 -27.00
C GLN A 409 16.64 -28.51 -25.90
N LEU A 410 16.33 -28.33 -24.62
CA LEU A 410 17.24 -28.78 -23.55
C LEU A 410 17.35 -30.32 -23.58
N PRO A 411 18.52 -30.91 -23.88
CA PRO A 411 18.67 -32.35 -23.80
C PRO A 411 18.56 -32.78 -22.34
N MET A 412 17.72 -33.77 -22.05
CA MET A 412 17.80 -34.51 -20.80
C MET A 412 19.13 -35.26 -20.78
N GLU A 413 20.17 -34.67 -20.21
CA GLU A 413 21.35 -35.43 -19.79
C GLU A 413 20.93 -36.36 -18.64
N GLU A 414 20.89 -37.67 -18.91
CA GLU A 414 20.84 -38.69 -17.88
C GLU A 414 22.13 -38.62 -17.04
N GLU A 415 22.11 -37.87 -15.94
CA GLU A 415 23.12 -38.01 -14.90
C GLU A 415 22.99 -39.40 -14.25
N GLN A 416 23.90 -40.30 -14.63
CA GLN A 416 24.11 -41.56 -13.91
C GLN A 416 24.44 -41.26 -12.44
N ILE A 417 23.52 -41.64 -11.55
CA ILE A 417 23.68 -41.53 -10.09
C ILE A 417 24.80 -42.47 -9.64
N GLY A 418 26.01 -41.94 -9.56
CA GLY A 418 27.12 -42.53 -8.81
C GLY A 418 26.81 -42.51 -7.31
N GLN A 419 26.78 -43.69 -6.69
CA GLN A 419 26.54 -43.89 -5.27
C GLN A 419 27.43 -42.99 -4.40
N ARG A 420 26.81 -42.09 -3.63
CA ARG A 420 27.44 -41.43 -2.48
C ARG A 420 26.87 -42.01 -1.18
N PRO A 421 27.68 -42.11 -0.12
CA PRO A 421 27.35 -42.93 1.05
C PRO A 421 26.17 -42.37 1.86
N ILE A 422 25.31 -43.27 2.29
CA ILE A 422 24.15 -43.02 3.14
C ILE A 422 24.64 -42.63 4.54
N PHE A 423 24.46 -41.37 4.93
CA PHE A 423 24.61 -40.94 6.31
C PHE A 423 23.34 -41.32 7.09
N LYS A 424 23.43 -42.34 7.96
CA LYS A 424 22.34 -42.73 8.88
C LYS A 424 22.04 -41.58 9.83
N ARG A 425 20.86 -40.97 9.69
CA ARG A 425 20.32 -40.01 10.66
C ARG A 425 19.54 -40.78 11.73
N THR A 426 20.07 -40.77 12.95
CA THR A 426 19.40 -41.27 14.16
C THR A 426 18.20 -40.37 14.46
N SER A 427 17.03 -40.99 14.61
CA SER A 427 15.79 -40.34 15.03
C SER A 427 15.86 -39.96 16.50
N THR A 428 15.67 -38.67 16.79
CA THR A 428 15.17 -38.22 18.10
C THR A 428 13.97 -37.32 17.85
N THR A 429 12.84 -37.81 18.33
CA THR A 429 11.54 -37.15 18.42
C THR A 429 11.63 -35.92 19.34
N SER A 430 11.26 -34.75 18.83
CA SER A 430 10.64 -33.72 19.65
C SER A 430 9.56 -32.99 18.86
N SER A 431 8.42 -32.93 19.53
CA SER A 431 7.11 -32.48 19.09
C SER A 431 7.03 -30.96 18.88
N GLY A 432 6.32 -30.56 17.82
CA GLY A 432 5.38 -29.43 17.81
C GLY A 432 5.94 -28.01 17.98
N TYR A 433 5.90 -27.21 16.91
CA TYR A 433 4.96 -26.08 16.77
C TYR A 433 5.11 -25.47 15.37
N GLY A 434 3.98 -25.36 14.68
CA GLY A 434 3.88 -24.90 13.30
C GLY A 434 4.15 -23.40 13.14
N GLY A 435 4.84 -23.06 12.05
CA GLY A 435 5.23 -21.71 11.71
C GLY A 435 4.07 -20.83 11.25
N LEU A 436 3.96 -19.66 11.86
CA LEU A 436 3.27 -18.51 11.26
C LEU A 436 4.26 -17.77 10.35
N ARG A 437 3.94 -17.71 9.05
CA ARG A 437 4.55 -16.77 8.12
C ARG A 437 3.82 -15.43 8.25
N SER A 438 4.44 -14.45 8.90
CA SER A 438 3.96 -13.06 8.88
C SER A 438 4.25 -12.42 7.52
N SER A 439 3.18 -12.09 6.82
CA SER A 439 3.12 -11.14 5.72
C SER A 439 3.02 -9.73 6.30
N SER A 440 3.81 -8.84 5.70
CA SER A 440 3.78 -7.40 5.82
C SER A 440 2.38 -6.81 5.64
N HIS A 441 1.89 -6.10 6.65
CA HIS A 441 1.20 -4.80 6.57
C HIS A 441 0.66 -4.48 7.98
N PHE A 442 1.32 -3.54 8.66
CA PHE A 442 0.83 -3.03 9.94
C PHE A 442 -0.23 -1.97 9.67
N ALA A 443 -1.49 -2.39 9.72
CA ALA A 443 -2.61 -1.53 10.04
C ALA A 443 -2.92 -1.75 11.52
N GLN A 444 -2.53 -0.80 12.38
CA GLN A 444 -3.12 -0.65 13.70
C GLN A 444 -3.20 0.85 14.03
N GLY A 445 -4.27 1.44 13.48
CA GLY A 445 -5.04 2.42 14.24
C GLY A 445 -5.66 1.70 15.44
N SER A 446 -5.66 2.39 16.56
CA SER A 446 -6.23 2.01 17.85
C SER A 446 -7.66 1.46 17.73
N ALA A 447 -7.82 0.15 17.90
CA ALA A 447 -9.10 -0.49 18.13
C ALA A 447 -9.39 -0.53 19.65
N LEU A 448 -9.91 0.58 20.17
CA LEU A 448 -10.72 0.62 21.39
C LEU A 448 -11.90 1.55 21.12
N ALA A 449 -12.82 1.09 20.27
CA ALA A 449 -14.15 1.67 20.11
C ALA A 449 -15.04 0.64 19.37
N SER A 450 -15.40 -0.45 20.04
CA SER A 450 -16.46 -1.34 19.57
C SER A 450 -17.36 -1.73 20.73
N GLU A 451 -18.13 -0.76 21.23
CA GLU A 451 -19.42 -1.01 21.88
C GLU A 451 -20.17 0.33 22.00
N ALA A 452 -20.92 0.66 20.94
CA ALA A 452 -22.14 1.47 20.93
C ALA A 452 -22.31 2.10 19.53
N TYR A 453 -23.07 1.44 18.65
CA TYR A 453 -23.65 2.10 17.48
C TYR A 453 -25.16 1.83 17.46
N SER A 454 -25.93 2.89 17.65
CA SER A 454 -27.33 2.99 17.23
C SER A 454 -27.49 4.33 16.49
N PRO A 455 -28.36 4.42 15.47
CA PRO A 455 -28.28 5.53 14.51
C PRO A 455 -29.04 6.76 15.03
N MET A 456 -28.34 7.85 15.31
CA MET A 456 -28.99 9.14 15.52
C MET A 456 -29.14 9.92 14.21
N ARG A 457 -30.40 10.27 13.94
CA ARG A 457 -30.92 11.09 12.85
C ARG A 457 -30.23 12.45 12.74
N LYS A 458 -30.04 12.89 11.49
CA LYS A 458 -29.80 14.29 11.10
C LYS A 458 -30.80 15.24 11.77
N LYS A 459 -30.30 16.24 12.51
CA LYS A 459 -30.88 17.58 12.57
C LYS A 459 -29.76 18.62 12.63
N SER A 460 -29.88 19.56 11.70
CA SER A 460 -29.19 20.84 11.60
C SER A 460 -29.40 21.68 12.86
N ALA A 461 -28.33 22.31 13.37
CA ALA A 461 -28.40 23.53 14.16
C ALA A 461 -27.04 24.25 14.14
N VAL A 462 -27.06 25.45 13.58
CA VAL A 462 -26.04 26.49 13.70
C VAL A 462 -26.06 27.02 15.13
N GLN A 463 -24.93 27.03 15.86
CA GLN A 463 -24.59 28.10 16.82
C GLN A 463 -23.21 28.00 17.51
N LYS A 464 -22.49 29.13 17.41
CA LYS A 464 -21.53 29.76 18.36
C LYS A 464 -20.18 29.08 18.66
N GLU A 465 -19.23 29.29 17.76
CA GLU A 465 -17.82 29.58 18.12
C GLU A 465 -17.74 31.00 18.68
N THR A 466 -17.27 31.22 19.93
CA THR A 466 -16.68 32.52 20.40
C THR A 466 -16.25 32.54 21.88
N VAL A 467 -15.69 31.45 22.45
CA VAL A 467 -15.17 31.56 23.85
C VAL A 467 -13.81 30.88 24.09
N LEU A 468 -13.39 29.88 23.29
CA LEU A 468 -12.12 29.18 23.56
C LEU A 468 -10.85 29.85 23.01
N ASP A 469 -10.98 30.77 22.05
CA ASP A 469 -9.80 31.37 21.39
C ASP A 469 -9.10 32.45 22.22
N TYR A 470 -9.81 33.11 23.15
CA TYR A 470 -9.24 34.24 23.90
C TYR A 470 -8.28 33.82 25.02
N GLU A 471 -8.52 32.71 25.73
CA GLU A 471 -7.63 32.30 26.82
C GLU A 471 -6.36 31.61 26.33
N VAL A 472 -6.43 30.84 25.24
CA VAL A 472 -5.26 30.21 24.63
C VAL A 472 -4.33 31.25 24.01
N PHE A 473 -4.88 32.31 23.41
CA PHE A 473 -4.07 33.40 22.84
C PHE A 473 -3.37 34.24 23.93
N TYR A 474 -4.02 34.47 25.08
CA TYR A 474 -3.40 35.14 26.23
C TYR A 474 -2.26 34.32 26.86
N PHE A 475 -2.41 32.99 26.92
CA PHE A 475 -1.35 32.11 27.41
C PHE A 475 -0.11 32.14 26.49
N PHE A 476 -0.29 32.00 25.18
CA PHE A 476 0.83 32.06 24.22
C PHE A 476 1.44 33.46 24.09
N SER A 477 0.64 34.54 24.17
CA SER A 477 1.16 35.92 24.18
C SER A 477 1.98 36.22 25.44
N SER A 478 1.67 35.59 26.57
CA SER A 478 2.41 35.78 27.82
C SER A 478 3.71 34.99 27.82
N VAL A 479 3.72 33.79 27.23
CA VAL A 479 4.93 32.97 27.05
C VAL A 479 5.91 33.62 26.05
N ASN A 480 5.42 34.23 24.96
CA ASN A 480 6.28 34.93 24.00
C ASN A 480 6.90 36.22 24.58
N LYS A 481 6.23 36.88 25.54
CA LYS A 481 6.80 38.05 26.25
C LYS A 481 7.87 37.65 27.28
N LEU A 482 7.85 36.43 27.79
CA LEU A 482 8.86 35.90 28.72
C LEU A 482 10.11 35.37 28.01
N CYS A 483 10.00 34.88 26.77
CA CYS A 483 11.15 34.44 25.97
C CYS A 483 11.79 35.54 25.10
N GLY A 484 11.18 36.73 25.01
CA GLY A 484 11.61 37.81 24.10
C GLY A 484 12.66 38.79 24.66
N SER A 485 13.15 38.60 25.88
CA SER A 485 14.12 39.52 26.52
C SER A 485 15.47 38.88 26.78
N THR A 486 16.03 38.19 25.79
CA THR A 486 17.47 37.90 25.67
C THR A 486 17.75 37.44 24.23
N LEU A 487 17.95 38.41 23.36
CA LEU A 487 18.73 38.31 22.12
C LEU A 487 19.43 39.65 21.90
#